data_AF-A0A532EBQ9-F1
#
_entry.id   AF-A0A532EBQ9-F1
#
_cell.length_a   1.000
_cell.length_b   1.000
_cell.length_c   1.000
_cell.angle_alpha   90.00
_cell.angle_beta   90.00
_cell.angle_gamma   90.00
#
_symmetry.space_group_name_H-M   'P 1'
#
loop_
_entity.id
_entity.type
_entity.pdbx_description
1 polymer ?
#
loop_
_entity_poly.entity_id
_entity_poly.type
_entity_poly.pdbx_seq_one_letter_code
_entity_poly.pdbx_strand_id
1 'polypeptide(L)'
;MAMKKLSASSVRDWRTEKKKSATKKRKIDYSDIPPLSDRQLASLRRVGRPPLGVERRQLIAIRLDPTVLRWVKSLAAEREVPYQSLINDLLAGEMKKAS
;
A
#
# COMPACT_ATOMS: atom_id res chain seq x y z
N MET A 1 -26.25 34.91 -11.67
CA MET A 1 -24.97 34.17 -11.69
C MET A 1 -25.15 32.82 -11.05
N ALA A 2 -24.91 31.73 -11.78
CA ALA A 2 -24.43 30.45 -11.26
C ALA A 2 -24.18 29.51 -12.45
N MET A 3 -22.93 29.46 -12.93
CA MET A 3 -22.52 28.49 -13.94
C MET A 3 -22.51 27.10 -13.30
N LYS A 4 -23.37 26.21 -13.77
CA LYS A 4 -23.36 24.79 -13.38
C LYS A 4 -22.14 24.15 -14.04
N LYS A 5 -21.11 23.82 -13.26
CA LYS A 5 -19.89 23.17 -13.75
C LYS A 5 -20.23 21.84 -14.42
N LEU A 6 -20.13 21.79 -15.75
CA LEU A 6 -20.11 20.55 -16.54
C LEU A 6 -18.64 20.13 -16.68
N SER A 7 -18.15 19.32 -15.76
CA SER A 7 -16.86 18.67 -15.91
C SER A 7 -17.05 17.18 -15.65
N ALA A 8 -17.73 16.51 -16.59
CA ALA A 8 -17.60 15.08 -16.76
C ALA A 8 -16.28 14.84 -17.48
N SER A 9 -15.31 14.24 -16.81
CA SER A 9 -14.04 13.85 -17.41
C SER A 9 -14.30 12.95 -18.61
N SER A 10 -13.87 13.38 -19.81
CA SER A 10 -13.99 12.65 -21.06
C SER A 10 -12.93 11.55 -21.24
N VAL A 11 -12.26 11.15 -20.16
CA VAL A 11 -11.31 10.04 -20.20
C VAL A 11 -12.12 8.78 -20.37
N ARG A 12 -12.19 8.29 -21.60
CA ARG A 12 -12.67 6.95 -21.91
C ARG A 12 -11.72 6.01 -21.17
N ASP A 13 -12.13 5.56 -19.99
CA ASP A 13 -11.55 4.39 -19.35
C ASP A 13 -11.63 3.27 -20.39
N TRP A 14 -10.48 2.94 -20.98
CA TRP A 14 -10.32 1.71 -21.72
C TRP A 14 -10.71 0.60 -20.75
N ARG A 15 -11.93 0.07 -20.88
CA ARG A 15 -12.30 -1.15 -20.20
C ARG A 15 -11.41 -2.23 -20.80
N THR A 16 -10.27 -2.47 -20.17
CA THR A 16 -9.51 -3.70 -20.33
C THR A 16 -10.52 -4.82 -20.19
N GLU A 17 -10.75 -5.56 -21.28
CA GLU A 17 -11.74 -6.63 -21.31
C GLU A 17 -11.61 -7.47 -20.04
N LYS A 18 -12.73 -7.74 -19.37
CA LYS A 18 -12.72 -8.56 -18.15
C LYS A 18 -12.10 -9.91 -18.51
N LYS A 19 -10.84 -10.11 -18.12
CA LYS A 19 -10.12 -11.38 -18.25
C LYS A 19 -10.97 -12.43 -17.56
N LYS A 20 -11.56 -13.36 -18.31
CA LYS A 20 -12.31 -14.49 -17.74
C LYS A 20 -11.31 -15.25 -16.87
N SER A 21 -11.53 -15.27 -15.55
CA SER A 21 -10.61 -15.96 -14.64
C SER A 21 -10.53 -17.43 -15.03
N ALA A 22 -9.32 -17.92 -15.32
CA ALA A 22 -9.05 -19.33 -15.59
C ALA A 22 -9.12 -20.21 -14.32
N THR A 23 -9.56 -19.65 -13.20
CA THR A 23 -9.65 -20.36 -11.93
C THR A 23 -10.88 -21.26 -11.95
N LYS A 24 -10.67 -22.57 -12.14
CA LYS A 24 -11.71 -23.58 -11.87
C LYS A 24 -12.23 -23.35 -10.46
N LYS A 25 -13.53 -23.08 -10.31
CA LYS A 25 -14.19 -22.96 -9.00
C LYS A 25 -14.24 -24.35 -8.36
N ARG A 26 -13.15 -24.76 -7.71
CA ARG A 26 -13.18 -25.94 -6.84
C ARG A 26 -13.95 -25.56 -5.58
N LYS A 27 -14.90 -26.41 -5.16
CA LYS A 27 -15.58 -26.25 -3.88
C LYS A 27 -14.55 -26.46 -2.79
N ILE A 28 -14.32 -25.45 -1.96
CA ILE A 28 -13.44 -25.54 -0.79
C ILE A 28 -14.16 -26.44 0.22
N ASP A 29 -13.45 -27.44 0.75
CA ASP A 29 -13.93 -28.23 1.88
C ASP A 29 -13.66 -27.45 3.17
N TYR A 30 -14.66 -27.37 4.04
CA TYR A 30 -14.61 -26.68 5.32
C TYR A 30 -14.89 -27.64 6.48
N SER A 31 -14.86 -28.95 6.23
CA SER A 31 -15.16 -29.98 7.23
C SER A 31 -14.23 -29.93 8.46
N ASP A 32 -13.01 -29.43 8.29
CA ASP A 32 -11.98 -29.27 9.32
C ASP A 32 -12.02 -27.90 10.04
N ILE A 33 -12.75 -26.92 9.51
CA ILE A 33 -12.78 -25.55 10.05
C ILE A 33 -14.21 -25.20 10.48
N PRO A 34 -14.60 -25.47 11.75
CA PRO A 34 -15.93 -25.11 12.23
C PRO A 34 -16.10 -23.58 12.28
N PRO A 35 -17.33 -23.07 12.10
CA PRO A 35 -17.61 -21.65 12.24
C PRO A 35 -17.33 -21.18 13.67
N LEU A 36 -16.81 -19.96 13.81
CA LEU A 36 -16.61 -19.34 15.12
C LEU A 36 -17.97 -19.08 15.78
N SER A 37 -18.05 -19.35 17.09
CA SER A 37 -19.23 -18.98 17.89
C SER A 37 -19.37 -17.47 18.03
N ASP A 38 -20.58 -16.97 18.28
CA ASP A 38 -20.84 -15.55 18.51
C ASP A 38 -19.99 -14.98 19.66
N ARG A 39 -19.76 -15.78 20.71
CA ARG A 39 -18.90 -15.40 21.85
C ARG A 39 -17.44 -15.24 21.44
N GLN A 40 -16.93 -16.13 20.57
CA GLN A 40 -15.57 -16.03 20.04
C GLN A 40 -15.44 -14.84 19.09
N LEU A 41 -16.44 -14.59 18.24
CA LEU A 41 -16.44 -13.42 17.36
C LEU A 41 -16.47 -12.10 18.16
N ALA A 42 -17.27 -12.04 19.22
CA ALA A 42 -17.38 -10.88 20.09
C ALA A 42 -16.07 -10.55 20.84
N SER A 43 -15.22 -11.55 21.10
CA SER A 43 -13.93 -11.35 21.77
C SER A 43 -12.79 -10.96 20.83
N LEU A 44 -12.99 -11.03 19.50
CA LEU A 44 -11.96 -10.65 18.53
C LEU A 44 -11.71 -9.13 18.54
N ARG A 45 -10.46 -8.74 18.80
CA ARG A 45 -10.03 -7.34 18.72
C ARG A 45 -9.60 -6.99 17.30
N ARG A 46 -10.18 -5.93 16.72
CA ARG A 46 -9.66 -5.31 15.49
C ARG A 46 -8.32 -4.64 15.76
N VAL A 47 -7.23 -5.28 15.35
CA VAL A 47 -5.87 -4.73 15.52
C VAL A 47 -5.43 -3.81 14.37
N GLY A 48 -6.26 -3.67 13.33
CA GLY A 48 -5.93 -2.85 12.16
C GLY A 48 -4.71 -3.36 11.40
N ARG A 49 -4.17 -2.52 10.51
CA ARG A 49 -2.89 -2.80 9.84
C ARG A 49 -1.76 -2.52 10.84
N PRO A 50 -0.87 -3.48 11.12
CA PRO A 50 0.34 -3.22 11.90
C PRO A 50 1.13 -2.06 11.30
N PRO A 51 1.60 -1.08 12.10
CA PRO A 51 2.44 -0.01 11.61
C PRO A 51 3.78 -0.56 11.09
N LEU A 52 4.36 0.10 10.09
CA LEU A 52 5.68 -0.24 9.52
C LEU A 52 6.85 0.25 10.41
N GLY A 53 6.68 0.26 11.73
CA GLY A 53 7.60 0.84 12.72
C GLY A 53 6.91 1.10 14.07
N VAL A 54 7.62 1.77 14.99
CA VAL A 54 7.08 2.16 16.31
C VAL A 54 5.89 3.12 16.14
N GLU A 55 6.00 4.03 15.19
CA GLU A 55 4.96 5.00 14.85
C GLU A 55 4.50 4.87 13.40
N ARG A 56 3.36 5.51 13.10
CA ARG A 56 2.85 5.60 11.72
C ARG A 56 3.70 6.59 10.94
N ARG A 57 4.05 6.24 9.70
CA ARG A 57 4.76 7.15 8.78
C ARG A 57 3.92 8.41 8.56
N GLN A 58 4.55 9.57 8.72
CA GLN A 58 3.93 10.86 8.42
C GLN A 58 4.11 11.20 6.94
N LEU A 59 3.04 11.64 6.28
CA LEU A 59 3.12 12.15 4.92
C LEU A 59 3.68 13.57 4.94
N ILE A 60 4.85 13.73 4.35
CA ILE A 60 5.54 15.01 4.24
C ILE A 60 5.88 15.29 2.77
N ALA A 61 5.98 16.56 2.42
CA ALA A 61 6.56 17.00 1.17
C ALA A 61 8.01 17.41 1.41
N ILE A 62 8.96 16.73 0.77
CA ILE A 62 10.39 17.09 0.80
C ILE A 62 10.86 17.39 -0.61
N ARG A 63 11.77 18.36 -0.74
CA ARG A 63 12.47 18.64 -1.99
C ARG A 63 13.78 17.85 -2.00
N LEU A 64 14.01 17.10 -3.06
CA LEU A 64 15.24 16.34 -3.27
C LEU A 64 15.89 16.82 -4.56
N ASP A 65 17.22 16.85 -4.58
CA ASP A 65 17.95 17.08 -5.82
C ASP A 65 17.57 16.00 -6.86
N PRO A 66 17.33 16.35 -8.13
CA PRO A 66 16.94 15.39 -9.15
C PRO A 66 17.93 14.24 -9.34
N THR A 67 19.23 14.50 -9.15
CA THR A 67 20.30 13.51 -9.26
C THR A 67 20.24 12.52 -8.09
N VAL A 68 20.01 13.01 -6.88
CA VAL A 68 19.79 12.17 -5.70
C VAL A 68 18.55 11.29 -5.89
N LEU A 69 17.45 11.86 -6.37
CA LEU A 69 16.22 11.10 -6.61
C LEU A 69 16.42 9.97 -7.64
N ARG A 70 17.16 10.24 -8.73
CA ARG A 70 17.48 9.21 -9.73
C ARG A 70 18.34 8.10 -9.12
N TRP A 71 19.38 8.45 -8.39
CA TRP A 71 20.26 7.49 -7.72
C TRP A 71 19.49 6.58 -6.76
N VAL A 72 18.65 7.15 -5.88
CA VAL A 72 17.84 6.38 -4.93
C VAL A 72 16.88 5.44 -5.66
N LYS A 73 16.23 5.88 -6.74
CA LYS A 73 15.33 5.02 -7.52
C LYS A 73 16.04 3.83 -8.13
N SER A 74 17.23 4.03 -8.68
CA SER A 74 18.04 2.93 -9.24
C SER A 74 18.45 1.94 -8.16
N LEU A 75 18.94 2.43 -7.01
CA LEU A 75 19.34 1.59 -5.89
C LEU A 75 18.15 0.82 -5.28
N ALA A 76 16.98 1.45 -5.22
CA ALA A 76 15.76 0.82 -4.74
C ALA A 76 15.28 -0.31 -5.67
N ALA A 77 15.41 -0.12 -6.99
CA ALA A 77 15.10 -1.16 -7.97
C ALA A 77 16.04 -2.35 -7.85
N GLU A 78 17.34 -2.13 -7.68
CA GLU A 78 18.34 -3.19 -7.47
C GLU A 78 18.06 -4.01 -6.21
N ARG A 79 17.56 -3.35 -5.16
CA ARG A 79 17.23 -3.99 -3.87
C ARG A 79 15.79 -4.52 -3.80
N GLU A 80 15.02 -4.41 -4.86
CA GLU A 80 13.59 -4.79 -4.92
C GLU A 80 12.71 -4.16 -3.83
N VAL A 81 13.04 -2.95 -3.39
CA VAL A 81 12.28 -2.20 -2.37
C VAL A 81 11.71 -0.90 -2.94
N PRO A 82 10.58 -0.37 -2.39
CA PRO A 82 10.09 0.95 -2.78
C PRO A 82 11.10 2.04 -2.44
N TYR A 83 11.32 2.97 -3.37
CA TYR A 83 12.31 4.06 -3.16
C TYR A 83 11.98 4.93 -1.94
N GLN A 84 10.70 5.10 -1.59
CA GLN A 84 10.29 5.84 -0.38
C GLN A 84 10.70 5.12 0.91
N SER A 85 10.64 3.78 0.93
CA SER A 85 11.13 3.00 2.06
C SER A 85 12.64 3.11 2.16
N LEU A 86 13.36 3.03 1.03
CA LEU A 86 14.82 3.20 1.03
C LEU A 86 15.25 4.58 1.54
N ILE A 87 14.56 5.66 1.16
CA ILE A 87 14.83 7.00 1.71
C ILE A 87 14.71 6.99 3.24
N ASN A 88 13.63 6.41 3.76
CA ASN A 88 13.41 6.34 5.20
C ASN A 88 14.49 5.52 5.90
N ASP A 89 14.91 4.39 5.32
CA ASP A 89 15.92 3.51 5.91
C ASP A 89 17.30 4.17 5.94
N LEU A 90 17.66 4.92 4.89
CA LEU A 90 18.88 5.72 4.85
C LEU A 90 18.87 6.80 5.95
N LEU A 91 17.78 7.56 6.07
CA LEU A 91 17.64 8.60 7.10
C LEU A 91 17.66 8.01 8.51
N ALA A 92 17.00 6.87 8.74
CA ALA A 92 17.03 6.16 10.01
C ALA A 92 18.44 5.63 10.35
N GLY A 93 19.20 5.21 9.35
CA GLY A 93 20.60 4.82 9.50
C GLY A 93 21.48 5.99 9.95
N GLU A 94 21.33 7.15 9.31
CA GLU A 94 22.07 8.36 9.70
C GLU A 94 21.66 8.87 11.08
N MET A 95 20.37 8.83 11.43
CA MET A 95 19.88 9.18 12.76
C MET A 95 20.53 8.33 13.86
N LYS A 96 20.67 7.01 13.63
CA LYS A 96 21.31 6.10 14.58
C LYS A 96 22.81 6.34 14.76
N LYS A 97 23.50 6.85 13.74
CA LYS A 97 24.92 7.19 13.81
C LYS A 97 25.16 8.51 14.52
N ALA A 98 24.18 9.42 14.47
CA ALA A 98 24.24 10.74 15.08
C ALA A 98 23.80 10.77 16.56
N SER A 99 23.17 9.69 17.05
CA SER A 99 22.89 9.46 18.47
C SER A 99 24.02 8.71 19.14
#